data_AF-A0A7D5UKM8-F1
#
_entry.id   AF-A0A7D5UKM8-F1
#
_cell.length_a   1.000
_cell.length_b   1.000
_cell.length_c   1.000
_cell.angle_alpha   90.00
_cell.angle_beta   90.00
_cell.angle_gamma   90.00
#
_symmetry.space_group_name_H-M   'P 1'
#
loop_
_entity.id
_entity.type
_entity.pdbx_description
1 polymer ?
#
loop_
_entity_poly.entity_id
_entity_poly.type
_entity_poly.pdbx_seq_one_letter_code
_entity_poly.pdbx_strand_id
1 'polypeptide(L)'
;MNTYLIKTPAVTFTVTACDSDFACWEANEEAQLIRLYNPGQKAELILCIDDERQQSLGEIDLAGYTIPATWAAIRLLKSDLFAEAKQMARTDWDLPVIRSRGAVLVVTDGSGAPLITSGDCYALPISLTDFRNTTASIKARYPDAHQIFICLGCDSAASVTAMNDGDYQPWTGEAEALIYQYN
;
A
#
# COMPACT_ATOMS: atom_id res chain seq x y z
N MET A 1 -5.72 18.78 -23.24
CA MET A 1 -6.07 17.99 -22.04
C MET A 1 -7.45 17.44 -22.28
N ASN A 2 -7.62 16.14 -22.10
CA ASN A 2 -8.86 15.42 -22.31
C ASN A 2 -9.55 15.22 -20.96
N THR A 3 -10.87 15.16 -20.98
CA THR A 3 -11.67 14.84 -19.79
C THR A 3 -12.02 13.37 -19.81
N TYR A 4 -11.77 12.69 -18.69
CA TYR A 4 -12.11 11.29 -18.50
C TYR A 4 -13.13 11.18 -17.37
N LEU A 5 -14.16 10.38 -17.61
CA LEU A 5 -15.16 10.00 -16.62
C LEU A 5 -14.74 8.66 -16.01
N ILE A 6 -14.61 8.64 -14.69
CA ILE A 6 -14.30 7.45 -13.90
C ILE A 6 -15.59 6.99 -13.25
N LYS A 7 -16.06 5.83 -13.67
CA LYS A 7 -17.33 5.27 -13.20
C LYS A 7 -17.08 4.05 -12.34
N THR A 8 -17.54 4.13 -11.10
CA THR A 8 -17.55 2.99 -10.17
C THR A 8 -18.99 2.62 -9.82
N PRO A 9 -19.25 1.46 -9.18
CA PRO A 9 -20.59 1.12 -8.69
C PRO A 9 -21.19 2.12 -7.69
N ALA A 10 -20.35 2.83 -6.93
CA ALA A 10 -20.79 3.71 -5.84
C ALA A 10 -20.84 5.20 -6.24
N VAL A 11 -19.88 5.64 -7.05
CA VAL A 11 -19.69 7.06 -7.41
C VAL A 11 -19.15 7.18 -8.82
N THR A 12 -19.48 8.30 -9.46
CA THR A 12 -18.91 8.75 -10.72
C THR A 12 -18.22 10.09 -10.50
N PHE A 13 -17.00 10.25 -11.00
CA PHE A 13 -16.25 11.50 -10.94
C PHE A 13 -15.43 11.71 -12.24
N THR A 14 -14.88 12.90 -12.43
CA THR A 14 -14.14 13.25 -13.65
C THR A 14 -12.72 13.69 -13.33
N VAL A 15 -11.77 13.30 -14.18
CA VAL A 15 -10.38 13.73 -14.13
C VAL A 15 -9.95 14.33 -15.47
N THR A 16 -8.99 15.24 -15.45
CA THR A 16 -8.48 15.89 -16.67
C THR A 16 -7.02 15.51 -16.87
N ALA A 17 -6.69 14.90 -18.02
CA ALA A 17 -5.36 14.33 -18.27
C ALA A 17 -4.92 14.46 -19.74
N CYS A 18 -3.63 14.33 -20.03
CA CYS A 18 -3.11 14.39 -21.40
C CYS A 18 -3.39 13.12 -22.21
N ASP A 19 -3.46 11.97 -21.55
CA ASP A 19 -3.70 10.65 -22.13
C ASP A 19 -4.38 9.73 -21.09
N SER A 20 -4.68 8.49 -21.49
CA SER A 20 -5.38 7.52 -20.64
C SER A 20 -4.54 7.04 -19.47
N ASP A 21 -3.22 6.95 -19.62
CA ASP A 21 -2.33 6.45 -18.56
C ASP A 21 -2.26 7.48 -17.42
N PHE A 22 -2.13 8.76 -17.78
CA PHE A 22 -2.20 9.85 -16.83
C PHE A 22 -3.60 9.99 -16.22
N ALA A 23 -4.66 9.69 -16.97
CA ALA A 23 -6.02 9.68 -16.43
C ALA A 23 -6.21 8.62 -15.35
N CYS A 24 -5.64 7.41 -15.52
CA CYS A 24 -5.65 6.38 -14.49
C CYS A 24 -4.92 6.83 -13.23
N TRP A 25 -3.79 7.54 -13.38
CA TRP A 25 -3.04 8.07 -12.26
C TRP A 25 -3.84 9.12 -11.46
N GLU A 26 -4.39 10.13 -12.14
CA GLU A 26 -5.25 11.16 -11.52
C GLU A 26 -6.50 10.54 -10.88
N ALA A 27 -7.08 9.51 -11.52
CA ALA A 27 -8.24 8.80 -11.00
C ALA A 27 -7.94 8.09 -9.68
N ASN A 28 -6.75 7.53 -9.53
CA ASN A 28 -6.31 6.92 -8.28
C ASN A 28 -6.12 7.96 -7.17
N GLU A 29 -5.46 9.09 -7.45
CA GLU A 29 -5.27 10.18 -6.48
C GLU A 29 -6.63 10.77 -6.02
N GLU A 30 -7.56 11.03 -6.95
CA GLU A 30 -8.87 11.56 -6.62
C GLU A 30 -9.72 10.54 -5.84
N ALA A 31 -9.70 9.26 -6.22
CA ALA A 31 -10.37 8.17 -5.50
C ALA A 31 -9.89 8.06 -4.04
N GLN A 32 -8.59 8.35 -3.81
CA GLN A 32 -8.04 8.39 -2.45
C GLN A 32 -8.63 9.53 -1.61
N LEU A 33 -8.79 10.72 -2.20
CA LEU A 33 -9.33 11.91 -1.53
C LEU A 33 -10.81 11.75 -1.15
N ILE A 34 -11.60 11.09 -2.00
CA ILE A 34 -13.05 10.90 -1.79
C ILE A 34 -13.42 9.62 -1.03
N ARG A 35 -12.41 8.88 -0.50
CA ARG A 35 -12.56 7.67 0.32
C ARG A 35 -13.40 6.55 -0.32
N LEU A 36 -13.36 6.40 -1.63
CA LEU A 36 -14.03 5.31 -2.34
C LEU A 36 -13.17 4.04 -2.36
N TYR A 37 -12.92 3.48 -1.17
CA TYR A 37 -12.09 2.29 -1.05
C TYR A 37 -12.94 1.04 -0.83
N ASN A 38 -13.00 0.19 -1.85
CA ASN A 38 -13.12 -1.25 -1.67
C ASN A 38 -11.99 -1.91 -2.47
N PRO A 39 -11.06 -2.64 -1.83
CA PRO A 39 -10.02 -3.39 -2.54
C PRO A 39 -10.62 -4.29 -3.64
N GLY A 40 -10.07 -4.22 -4.85
CA GLY A 40 -10.57 -4.94 -6.03
C GLY A 40 -11.75 -4.29 -6.75
N GLN A 41 -12.15 -3.07 -6.38
CA GLN A 41 -13.19 -2.33 -7.08
C GLN A 41 -12.67 -1.81 -8.42
N LYS A 42 -13.17 -2.44 -9.50
CA LYS A 42 -12.93 -1.97 -10.86
C LYS A 42 -13.73 -0.70 -11.15
N ALA A 43 -13.10 0.24 -11.83
CA ALA A 43 -13.75 1.39 -12.43
C ALA A 43 -13.69 1.31 -13.95
N GLU A 44 -14.70 1.85 -14.61
CA GLU A 44 -14.67 2.04 -16.06
C GLU A 44 -14.05 3.40 -16.36
N LEU A 45 -13.02 3.41 -17.22
CA LEU A 45 -12.40 4.61 -17.75
C LEU A 45 -13.09 4.98 -19.07
N ILE A 46 -13.70 6.16 -19.10
CA ILE A 46 -14.44 6.64 -20.27
C ILE A 46 -13.86 7.98 -20.72
N LEU A 47 -13.46 8.09 -21.98
CA LEU A 47 -13.05 9.35 -22.59
C LEU A 47 -14.29 10.15 -23.02
N CYS A 48 -14.41 11.39 -22.55
CA CYS A 48 -15.42 12.34 -23.01
C CYS A 48 -14.88 13.10 -24.22
N ILE A 49 -15.38 12.78 -25.42
CA ILE A 49 -14.96 13.40 -26.68
C ILE A 49 -15.68 14.73 -26.88
N ASP A 50 -16.97 14.78 -26.57
CA ASP A 50 -17.82 15.97 -26.49
C ASP A 50 -19.01 15.69 -25.54
N ASP A 51 -19.93 16.66 -25.37
CA ASP A 51 -21.07 16.55 -24.45
C ASP A 51 -22.01 15.38 -24.75
N GLU A 52 -21.99 14.84 -25.98
CA GLU A 52 -22.88 13.77 -26.44
C GLU A 52 -22.13 12.46 -26.76
N ARG A 53 -20.80 12.51 -26.90
CA ARG A 53 -19.97 11.36 -27.32
C ARG A 53 -18.98 10.96 -26.24
N GLN A 54 -19.17 9.73 -25.76
CA GLN A 54 -18.30 9.07 -24.81
C GLN A 54 -17.75 7.78 -25.41
N GLN A 55 -16.48 7.47 -25.13
CA GLN A 55 -15.84 6.24 -25.55
C GLN A 55 -15.29 5.51 -24.32
N SER A 56 -15.79 4.31 -24.06
CA SER A 56 -15.21 3.42 -23.05
C SER A 56 -13.82 2.96 -23.51
N LEU A 57 -12.83 3.15 -22.64
CA LEU A 57 -11.43 2.77 -22.88
C LEU A 57 -11.05 1.48 -22.16
N GLY A 58 -11.85 1.03 -21.20
CA GLY A 58 -11.64 -0.24 -20.49
C GLY A 58 -11.85 -0.12 -18.98
N GLU A 59 -11.58 -1.22 -18.29
CA GLU A 59 -11.61 -1.29 -16.83
C GLU A 59 -10.23 -0.94 -16.25
N ILE A 60 -10.23 -0.17 -15.17
CA ILE A 60 -9.05 0.18 -14.38
C ILE A 60 -9.28 -0.27 -12.94
N ASP A 61 -8.24 -0.76 -12.27
CA ASP A 61 -8.30 -1.08 -10.85
C ASP A 61 -8.02 0.19 -10.04
N LEU A 62 -8.99 0.62 -9.23
CA LEU A 62 -8.83 1.75 -8.31
C LEU A 62 -8.29 1.25 -6.96
N ALA A 63 -7.23 0.44 -6.98
CA ALA A 63 -6.67 -0.18 -5.79
C ALA A 63 -6.18 0.85 -4.75
N GLY A 64 -6.10 2.14 -5.08
CA GLY A 64 -5.79 3.20 -4.13
C GLY A 64 -4.36 3.16 -3.59
N TYR A 65 -3.51 2.26 -4.08
CA TYR A 65 -2.10 2.20 -3.72
C TYR A 65 -1.24 2.77 -4.85
N THR A 66 -0.57 3.89 -4.59
CA THR A 66 0.52 4.35 -5.45
C THR A 66 1.74 3.49 -5.17
N ILE A 67 1.87 2.37 -5.92
CA ILE A 67 3.01 1.46 -5.78
C ILE A 67 4.29 2.25 -6.09
N PRO A 68 5.23 2.37 -5.14
CA PRO A 68 6.44 3.15 -5.34
C PRO A 68 7.29 2.60 -6.50
N ALA A 69 7.43 3.38 -7.57
CA ALA A 69 8.17 2.94 -8.76
C ALA A 69 9.70 2.98 -8.59
N THR A 70 10.21 3.67 -7.55
CA THR A 70 11.64 3.85 -7.32
C THR A 70 12.03 3.49 -5.89
N TRP A 71 13.31 3.12 -5.70
CA TRP A 71 13.84 2.87 -4.36
C TRP A 71 13.80 4.10 -3.46
N ALA A 72 13.98 5.29 -4.04
CA ALA A 72 13.86 6.55 -3.30
C ALA A 72 12.43 6.73 -2.76
N ALA A 73 11.40 6.38 -3.55
CA ALA A 73 10.02 6.43 -3.11
C ALA A 73 9.72 5.38 -2.01
N ILE A 74 10.25 4.16 -2.11
CA ILE A 74 10.15 3.17 -1.02
C ILE A 74 10.79 3.68 0.27
N ARG A 75 11.95 4.36 0.18
CA ARG A 75 12.62 4.96 1.34
C ARG A 75 11.84 6.11 1.96
N LEU A 76 11.19 6.93 1.14
CA LEU A 76 10.32 8.01 1.61
C LEU A 76 9.10 7.42 2.34
N LEU A 77 8.41 6.48 1.71
CA LEU A 77 7.27 5.76 2.28
C LEU A 77 7.62 5.11 3.63
N LYS A 78 8.81 4.49 3.74
CA LYS A 78 9.31 3.94 5.01
C LYS A 78 9.40 5.01 6.11
N SER A 79 9.81 6.24 5.77
CA SER A 79 9.89 7.35 6.73
C SER A 79 8.51 7.81 7.17
N ASP A 80 7.56 7.89 6.23
CA ASP A 80 6.20 8.35 6.47
C ASP A 80 5.44 7.35 7.35
N LEU A 81 5.51 6.06 7.04
CA LEU A 81 4.93 4.98 7.84
C LEU A 81 5.53 4.92 9.25
N PHE A 82 6.82 5.21 9.40
CA PHE A 82 7.41 5.31 10.73
C PHE A 82 6.84 6.49 11.53
N ALA A 83 6.61 7.64 10.89
CA ALA A 83 5.99 8.79 11.54
C ALA A 83 4.54 8.48 11.95
N GLU A 84 3.80 7.75 11.12
CA GLU A 84 2.44 7.28 11.41
C GLU A 84 2.39 6.28 12.57
N ALA A 85 3.17 5.20 12.51
CA ALA A 85 3.26 4.22 13.59
C ALA A 85 3.65 4.89 14.91
N LYS A 86 4.59 5.85 14.86
CA LYS A 86 5.00 6.66 16.01
C LYS A 86 3.85 7.51 16.56
N GLN A 87 2.99 8.04 15.71
CA GLN A 87 1.84 8.82 16.12
C GLN A 87 0.77 7.94 16.79
N MET A 88 0.49 6.76 16.24
CA MET A 88 -0.40 5.76 16.84
C MET A 88 0.11 5.31 18.23
N ALA A 89 1.40 5.01 18.32
CA ALA A 89 2.01 4.64 19.61
C ALA A 89 1.91 5.74 20.67
N ARG A 90 1.84 7.01 20.27
CA ARG A 90 1.69 8.15 21.19
C ARG A 90 0.26 8.37 21.65
N THR A 91 -0.74 7.98 20.87
CA THR A 91 -2.14 8.08 21.28
C THR A 91 -2.54 6.96 22.21
N ASP A 92 -1.94 5.78 22.05
CA ASP A 92 -2.49 4.56 22.65
C ASP A 92 -1.77 4.13 23.94
N TRP A 93 -0.62 4.75 24.29
CA TRP A 93 0.21 4.31 25.42
C TRP A 93 0.82 5.45 26.25
N ASP A 94 0.76 5.29 27.58
CA ASP A 94 1.20 6.30 28.56
C ASP A 94 2.73 6.53 28.61
N LEU A 95 3.54 5.56 28.15
CA LEU A 95 5.01 5.63 28.18
C LEU A 95 5.62 5.48 26.78
N PRO A 96 5.75 6.57 26.01
CA PRO A 96 6.28 6.56 24.65
C PRO A 96 7.81 6.51 24.65
N VAL A 97 8.40 5.39 25.09
CA VAL A 97 9.68 4.99 24.46
C VAL A 97 9.30 4.62 23.03
N ILE A 98 10.04 5.06 22.01
CA ILE A 98 9.68 4.75 20.62
C ILE A 98 10.92 4.21 19.95
N ARG A 99 11.06 2.88 20.00
CA ARG A 99 12.10 2.17 19.26
C ARG A 99 11.50 1.63 17.97
N SER A 100 12.13 1.96 16.85
CA SER A 100 11.77 1.33 15.57
C SER A 100 12.25 -0.12 15.57
N ARG A 101 11.39 -1.05 15.12
CA ARG A 101 11.78 -2.43 14.80
C ARG A 101 12.37 -2.59 13.40
N GLY A 102 12.46 -1.50 12.63
CA GLY A 102 12.75 -1.55 11.22
C GLY A 102 11.50 -1.83 10.39
N ALA A 103 11.70 -2.04 9.09
CA ALA A 103 10.64 -2.35 8.15
C ALA A 103 10.72 -3.81 7.74
N VAL A 104 9.58 -4.47 7.70
CA VAL A 104 9.42 -5.87 7.28
C VAL A 104 8.48 -5.95 6.09
N LEU A 105 8.54 -7.06 5.37
CA LEU A 105 7.64 -7.38 4.26
C LEU A 105 6.51 -8.28 4.76
N VAL A 106 5.29 -7.91 4.41
CA VAL A 106 4.08 -8.72 4.58
C VAL A 106 3.62 -9.12 3.18
N VAL A 107 3.20 -10.37 3.01
CA VAL A 107 2.81 -10.91 1.70
C VAL A 107 1.44 -11.55 1.81
N THR A 108 0.55 -11.25 0.87
CA THR A 108 -0.78 -11.86 0.78
C THR A 108 -0.98 -12.57 -0.56
N ASP A 109 -1.90 -13.53 -0.58
CA ASP A 109 -2.38 -14.16 -1.81
C ASP A 109 -3.46 -13.31 -2.50
N GLY A 110 -3.98 -13.79 -3.64
CA GLY A 110 -5.02 -13.09 -4.42
C GLY A 110 -6.38 -12.97 -3.71
N SER A 111 -6.59 -13.67 -2.59
CA SER A 111 -7.77 -13.53 -1.72
C SER A 111 -7.55 -12.57 -0.54
N GLY A 112 -6.32 -12.06 -0.38
CA GLY A 112 -5.90 -11.26 0.77
C GLY A 112 -5.45 -12.09 1.98
N ALA A 113 -5.36 -13.42 1.87
CA ALA A 113 -4.89 -14.25 2.98
C ALA A 113 -3.38 -14.10 3.18
N PRO A 114 -2.89 -14.04 4.44
CA PRO A 114 -1.47 -13.82 4.71
C PRO A 114 -0.62 -15.06 4.39
N LEU A 115 0.49 -14.85 3.69
CA LEU A 115 1.52 -15.83 3.37
C LEU A 115 2.84 -15.57 4.13
N ILE A 116 3.16 -14.29 4.34
CA ILE A 116 4.21 -13.81 5.23
C ILE A 116 3.60 -12.72 6.08
N THR A 117 3.72 -12.84 7.39
CA THR A 117 3.18 -11.89 8.36
C THR A 117 4.26 -10.95 8.89
N SER A 118 3.86 -9.84 9.49
CA SER A 118 4.78 -8.91 10.17
C SER A 118 5.62 -9.61 11.24
N GLY A 119 5.04 -10.63 11.89
CA GLY A 119 5.70 -11.43 12.91
C GLY A 119 6.80 -12.38 12.41
N ASP A 120 6.83 -12.69 11.12
CA ASP A 120 7.92 -13.47 10.51
C ASP A 120 9.22 -12.66 10.39
N CYS A 121 9.16 -11.34 10.65
CA CYS A 121 10.30 -10.43 10.65
C CYS A 121 11.10 -10.44 9.34
N TYR A 122 10.41 -10.63 8.21
CA TYR A 122 11.04 -10.71 6.90
C TYR A 122 11.53 -9.33 6.45
N ALA A 123 12.80 -9.00 6.70
CA ALA A 123 13.30 -7.63 6.60
C ALA A 123 13.18 -7.02 5.19
N LEU A 124 12.85 -5.73 5.13
CA LEU A 124 12.95 -4.93 3.90
C LEU A 124 14.42 -4.90 3.41
N PRO A 125 14.67 -5.23 2.13
CA PRO A 125 16.02 -5.15 1.56
C PRO A 125 16.62 -3.74 1.59
N ILE A 126 17.94 -3.64 1.38
CA ILE A 126 18.67 -2.34 1.44
C ILE A 126 18.80 -1.65 0.08
N SER A 127 18.53 -2.38 -1.02
CA SER A 127 18.68 -1.90 -2.40
C SER A 127 17.56 -2.39 -3.31
N LEU A 128 17.37 -1.70 -4.44
CA LEU A 128 16.40 -2.10 -5.46
C LEU A 128 16.71 -3.47 -6.08
N THR A 129 18.00 -3.78 -6.26
CA THR A 129 18.44 -5.07 -6.81
C THR A 129 18.06 -6.20 -5.86
N ASP A 130 18.34 -6.04 -4.57
CA ASP A 130 17.98 -7.04 -3.56
C ASP A 130 16.46 -7.15 -3.41
N PHE A 131 15.74 -6.02 -3.52
CA PHE A 131 14.28 -6.04 -3.53
C PHE A 131 13.72 -6.86 -4.69
N ARG A 132 14.20 -6.66 -5.92
CA ARG A 132 13.79 -7.48 -7.08
C ARG A 132 14.12 -8.96 -6.93
N ASN A 133 15.31 -9.28 -6.38
CA ASN A 133 15.68 -10.67 -6.09
C ASN A 133 14.76 -11.28 -5.00
N THR A 134 14.39 -10.47 -4.02
CA THR A 134 13.49 -10.85 -2.94
C THR A 134 12.09 -11.13 -3.45
N THR A 135 11.52 -10.26 -4.29
CA THR A 135 10.19 -10.51 -4.89
C THR A 135 10.20 -11.75 -5.78
N ALA A 136 11.25 -11.98 -6.57
CA ALA A 136 11.39 -13.23 -7.33
C ALA A 136 11.44 -14.47 -6.41
N SER A 137 12.19 -14.39 -5.31
CA SER A 137 12.33 -15.48 -4.33
C SER A 137 11.03 -15.76 -3.58
N ILE A 138 10.28 -14.71 -3.22
CA ILE A 138 8.95 -14.83 -2.60
C ILE A 138 8.00 -15.56 -3.55
N LYS A 139 7.95 -15.19 -4.83
CA LYS A 139 7.07 -15.84 -5.82
C LYS A 139 7.47 -17.30 -6.08
N ALA A 140 8.77 -17.60 -6.07
CA ALA A 140 9.25 -18.97 -6.21
C ALA A 140 8.88 -19.85 -5.01
N ARG A 141 8.88 -19.29 -3.78
CA ARG A 141 8.49 -20.00 -2.56
C ARG A 141 6.98 -20.07 -2.36
N TYR A 142 6.27 -19.01 -2.75
CA TYR A 142 4.83 -18.84 -2.60
C TYR A 142 4.23 -18.49 -3.97
N PRO A 143 3.91 -19.50 -4.80
CA PRO A 143 3.38 -19.27 -6.15
C PRO A 143 2.10 -18.43 -6.17
N ASP A 144 1.28 -18.51 -5.12
CA ASP A 144 0.02 -17.78 -4.99
C ASP A 144 0.19 -16.35 -4.46
N ALA A 145 1.42 -15.91 -4.16
CA ALA A 145 1.68 -14.54 -3.72
C ALA A 145 1.19 -13.51 -4.74
N HIS A 146 0.43 -12.53 -4.27
CA HIS A 146 -0.19 -11.51 -5.12
C HIS A 146 0.25 -10.11 -4.74
N GLN A 147 0.34 -9.79 -3.44
CA GLN A 147 0.70 -8.45 -2.96
C GLN A 147 1.82 -8.51 -1.93
N ILE A 148 2.68 -7.50 -1.93
CA ILE A 148 3.73 -7.28 -0.93
C ILE A 148 3.58 -5.90 -0.33
N PHE A 149 3.42 -5.86 0.98
CA PHE A 149 3.34 -4.66 1.78
C PHE A 149 4.66 -4.45 2.52
N ILE A 150 5.01 -3.19 2.74
CA ILE A 150 5.96 -2.81 3.78
C ILE A 150 5.17 -2.56 5.06
N CYS A 151 5.63 -3.13 6.17
CA CYS A 151 5.04 -2.94 7.48
C CYS A 151 6.11 -2.41 8.44
N LEU A 152 5.78 -1.39 9.23
CA LEU A 152 6.66 -0.75 10.19
C LEU A 152 6.03 -0.72 11.56
N GLY A 153 6.76 -1.30 12.52
CA GLY A 153 6.40 -1.32 13.92
C GLY A 153 7.24 -0.37 14.76
N CYS A 154 6.63 0.12 15.83
CA CYS A 154 7.35 0.77 16.92
C CYS A 154 6.94 0.20 18.29
N ASP A 155 7.91 0.17 19.20
CA ASP A 155 7.75 -0.36 20.55
C ASP A 155 7.73 0.76 21.58
N SER A 156 6.75 0.70 22.49
CA SER A 156 6.74 1.38 23.79
C SER A 156 7.59 0.68 24.83
N ALA A 157 7.81 1.35 25.97
CA ALA A 157 8.44 0.72 27.12
C ALA A 157 7.66 -0.51 27.59
N ALA A 158 6.33 -0.46 27.51
CA ALA A 158 5.46 -1.56 27.93
C ALA A 158 5.46 -2.72 26.92
N SER A 159 5.52 -2.42 25.62
CA SER A 159 5.74 -3.44 24.59
C SER A 159 7.08 -4.16 24.79
N VAL A 160 8.16 -3.43 25.10
CA VAL A 160 9.46 -4.04 25.43
C VAL A 160 9.37 -4.93 26.66
N THR A 161 8.63 -4.54 27.69
CA THR A 161 8.39 -5.39 28.88
C THR A 161 7.63 -6.66 28.49
N ALA A 162 6.54 -6.53 27.73
CA ALA A 162 5.76 -7.68 27.26
C ALA A 162 6.63 -8.67 26.44
N MET A 163 7.55 -8.17 25.61
CA MET A 163 8.55 -9.00 24.94
C MET A 163 9.47 -9.75 25.90
N ASN A 164 9.95 -9.09 26.95
CA ASN A 164 10.79 -9.73 27.96
C ASN A 164 10.02 -10.81 28.72
N ASP A 165 8.70 -10.66 28.85
CA ASP A 165 7.80 -11.63 29.48
C ASP A 165 7.35 -12.77 28.53
N GLY A 166 7.81 -12.77 27.28
CA GLY A 166 7.57 -13.83 26.30
C GLY A 166 6.44 -13.55 25.30
N ASP A 167 5.86 -12.35 25.31
CA ASP A 167 4.97 -11.90 24.23
C ASP A 167 5.80 -11.28 23.11
N TYR A 168 6.03 -12.04 22.04
CA TYR A 168 6.96 -11.63 20.98
C TYR A 168 6.36 -10.67 19.93
N GLN A 169 5.04 -10.44 19.95
CA GLN A 169 4.32 -9.61 18.98
C GLN A 169 3.65 -8.32 19.52
N PRO A 170 4.07 -7.68 20.64
CA PRO A 170 3.43 -6.46 21.11
C PRO A 170 3.99 -5.28 20.32
N TRP A 171 3.31 -4.85 19.26
CA TRP A 171 3.62 -3.59 18.61
C TRP A 171 2.76 -2.50 19.25
N THR A 172 3.37 -1.36 19.55
CA THR A 172 2.65 -0.22 20.15
C THR A 172 2.01 0.64 19.07
N GLY A 173 2.62 0.69 17.89
CA GLY A 173 2.04 1.26 16.69
C GLY A 173 2.55 0.52 15.46
N GLU A 174 1.66 0.32 14.50
CA GLU A 174 1.90 -0.42 13.26
C GLU A 174 1.31 0.37 12.10
N ALA A 175 2.09 0.57 11.04
CA ALA A 175 1.62 1.15 9.80
C ALA A 175 2.13 0.34 8.61
N GLU A 176 1.28 0.16 7.60
CA GLU A 176 1.58 -0.63 6.42
C GLU A 176 1.16 0.06 5.11
N ALA A 177 1.85 -0.28 4.02
CA ALA A 177 1.47 0.16 2.67
C ALA A 177 1.90 -0.86 1.61
N LEU A 178 1.13 -0.97 0.52
CA LEU A 178 1.47 -1.81 -0.61
C LEU A 178 2.69 -1.25 -1.36
N ILE A 179 3.69 -2.09 -1.59
CA ILE A 179 4.92 -1.70 -2.32
C ILE A 179 5.18 -2.52 -3.58
N TYR A 180 4.43 -3.60 -3.79
CA TYR A 180 4.53 -4.41 -4.99
C TYR A 180 3.29 -5.29 -5.19
N GLN A 181 2.87 -5.47 -6.44
CA GLN A 181 1.82 -6.39 -6.83
C GLN A 181 2.32 -7.24 -7.99
N TYR A 182 2.10 -8.56 -7.91
CA TYR A 182 2.40 -9.48 -9.00
C TYR A 182 1.29 -9.42 -10.05
N ASN A 183 1.71 -9.36 -11.32
CA ASN A 183 0.82 -9.51 -12.48
C ASN A 183 0.57 -10.97 -12.82
#